data_AF-A0A7K4QA38-F1
#
_entry.id   AF-A0A7K4QA38-F1
#
_cell.length_a   1.000
_cell.length_b   1.000
_cell.length_c   1.000
_cell.angle_alpha   90.00
_cell.angle_beta   90.00
_cell.angle_gamma   90.00
#
_symmetry.space_group_name_H-M   'P 1'
#
loop_
_entity.id
_entity.type
_entity.pdbx_description
1 polymer ?
#
loop_
_entity_poly.entity_id
_entity_poly.type
_entity_poly.pdbx_seq_one_letter_code
_entity_poly.pdbx_strand_id
1 'polypeptide(L)'
;MAASEAVALLEALRAQAAEVAAHGREMLRRVRGGQLDTKQGVSLLEVRAQALLGYLQDLALLVCAKARGESLGSAGAARERLLETRVVLEKLRPLEQRLKYHLEKLLRAAASGGRGAEDPLSFRPAPSNMAAQEEDEDDDDGKGGGAKAPGLGGGRRYVPPRLVPTAPALPEPESRSDLRARRRALSSAVIRELQEELGEGPRQEGEGPFPTSREEIHRRRFEESMLQRLGAPRRPRRPRGAGPDLDDVTNFGAFPALLGAANQDSSEPPQKKRKKAKMGKKKGRKGESSSN
;
A
#
# COMPACT_ATOMS: atom_id res chain seq x y z
N MET A 1 -40.17 14.25 33.80
CA MET A 1 -39.18 13.21 33.46
C MET A 1 -37.87 13.80 32.90
N ALA A 2 -37.89 14.73 31.95
CA ALA A 2 -36.64 15.29 31.39
C ALA A 2 -35.73 16.05 32.39
N ALA A 3 -36.31 16.75 33.38
CA ALA A 3 -35.52 17.54 34.34
C ALA A 3 -34.73 16.67 35.34
N SER A 4 -35.33 15.58 35.85
CA SER A 4 -34.66 14.66 36.77
C SER A 4 -33.51 13.90 36.10
N GLU A 5 -33.70 13.54 34.82
CA GLU A 5 -32.66 12.89 34.01
C GLU A 5 -31.48 13.85 33.73
N ALA A 6 -31.77 15.12 33.42
CA ALA A 6 -30.73 16.13 33.23
C ALA A 6 -29.88 16.37 34.50
N VAL A 7 -30.52 16.38 35.68
CA VAL A 7 -29.81 16.50 36.96
C VAL A 7 -28.91 15.29 37.20
N ALA A 8 -29.41 14.06 36.97
CA ALA A 8 -28.60 12.86 37.10
C ALA A 8 -27.37 12.85 36.17
N LEU A 9 -27.53 13.32 34.93
CA LEU A 9 -26.42 13.45 33.97
C LEU A 9 -25.38 14.49 34.40
N LEU A 10 -25.81 15.61 34.99
CA LEU A 10 -24.89 16.63 35.51
C LEU A 10 -24.11 16.13 36.75
N GLU A 11 -24.75 15.34 37.62
CA GLU A 11 -24.08 14.69 38.74
C GLU A 11 -23.06 13.66 38.26
N ALA A 12 -23.41 12.84 37.26
CA ALA A 12 -22.48 11.90 36.63
C ALA A 12 -21.29 12.62 36.00
N LEU A 13 -21.53 13.72 35.27
CA LEU A 13 -20.47 14.55 34.68
C LEU A 13 -19.52 15.10 35.76
N ARG A 14 -20.08 15.58 36.88
CA ARG A 14 -19.29 16.07 38.02
C ARG A 14 -18.42 14.97 38.61
N ALA A 15 -18.95 13.76 38.78
CA ALA A 15 -18.19 12.62 39.29
C ALA A 15 -17.03 12.26 38.34
N GLN A 16 -17.32 12.12 37.04
CA GLN A 16 -16.30 11.84 36.01
C GLN A 16 -15.21 12.92 35.96
N ALA A 17 -15.59 14.20 36.05
CA ALA A 17 -14.63 15.30 36.08
C ALA A 17 -13.72 15.23 37.32
N ALA A 18 -14.27 14.84 38.48
CA ALA A 18 -13.49 14.68 39.71
C ALA A 18 -12.49 13.52 39.61
N GLU A 19 -12.88 12.39 39.02
CA GLU A 19 -12.00 11.24 38.76
C GLU A 19 -10.85 11.61 37.82
N VAL A 20 -11.16 12.25 36.68
CA VAL A 20 -10.14 12.68 35.71
C VAL A 20 -9.19 13.71 36.35
N ALA A 21 -9.70 14.64 37.14
CA ALA A 21 -8.87 15.59 37.88
C ALA A 21 -7.99 14.91 38.93
N ALA A 22 -8.48 13.88 39.62
CA ALA A 22 -7.68 13.10 40.55
C ALA A 22 -6.55 12.34 39.84
N HIS A 23 -6.85 11.72 38.69
CA HIS A 23 -5.85 11.05 37.87
C HIS A 23 -4.78 12.03 37.35
N GLY A 24 -5.19 13.21 36.87
CA GLY A 24 -4.29 14.27 36.44
C GLY A 24 -3.38 14.77 37.57
N ARG A 25 -3.90 14.92 38.79
CA ARG A 25 -3.11 15.28 39.98
C ARG A 25 -2.07 14.22 40.34
N GLU A 26 -2.44 12.93 40.27
CA GLU A 26 -1.48 11.85 40.50
C GLU A 26 -0.38 11.84 39.43
N MET A 27 -0.73 11.98 38.15
CA MET A 27 0.26 12.08 37.08
C MET A 27 1.21 13.27 37.27
N LEU A 28 0.69 14.45 37.63
CA LEU A 28 1.51 15.62 37.96
C LEU A 28 2.44 15.37 39.15
N ARG A 29 1.99 14.62 40.17
CA ARG A 29 2.83 14.23 41.31
C ARG A 29 4.01 13.38 40.86
N ARG A 30 3.78 12.41 39.96
CA ARG A 30 4.83 11.54 39.40
C ARG A 30 5.84 12.30 38.54
N VAL A 31 5.37 13.23 37.71
CA VAL A 31 6.22 14.10 36.88
C VAL A 31 7.10 15.00 37.77
N ARG A 32 6.51 15.66 38.78
CA ARG A 32 7.26 16.50 39.74
C ARG A 32 8.24 15.68 40.58
N GLY A 33 7.88 14.43 40.89
CA GLY A 33 8.75 13.47 41.55
C GLY A 33 9.85 12.86 40.66
N GLY A 34 9.96 13.30 39.39
CA GLY A 34 10.99 12.83 38.46
C GLY A 34 10.80 11.39 37.97
N GLN A 35 9.65 10.77 38.24
CA GLN A 35 9.36 9.38 37.86
C GLN A 35 8.98 9.24 36.38
N LEU A 36 8.53 10.34 35.77
CA LEU A 36 8.15 10.42 34.36
C LEU A 36 8.94 11.56 33.71
N ASP A 37 9.79 11.23 32.75
CA ASP A 37 10.50 12.24 31.95
C ASP A 37 9.59 12.73 30.81
N THR A 38 9.25 14.01 30.83
CA THR A 38 8.37 14.64 29.83
C THR A 38 9.14 15.47 28.82
N LYS A 39 10.47 15.46 28.82
CA LYS A 39 11.30 16.30 27.94
C LYS A 39 11.14 15.98 26.45
N GLN A 40 10.85 14.72 26.10
CA GLN A 40 10.65 14.28 24.72
C GLN A 40 9.21 13.77 24.54
N GLY A 41 8.27 14.70 24.40
CA GLY A 41 6.87 14.41 24.12
C GLY A 41 6.54 14.44 22.63
N VAL A 42 5.39 13.85 22.27
CA VAL A 42 4.85 13.98 20.91
C VAL A 42 4.00 15.26 20.84
N SER A 43 4.53 16.29 20.18
CA SER A 43 3.91 17.62 20.08
C SER A 43 2.47 17.61 19.56
N LEU A 44 2.15 16.73 18.61
CA LEU A 44 0.79 16.58 18.08
C LEU A 44 -0.21 16.13 19.15
N LEU A 45 0.20 15.23 20.06
CA LEU A 45 -0.66 14.75 21.14
C LEU A 45 -0.94 15.85 22.16
N GLU A 46 0.05 16.70 22.42
CA GLU A 46 -0.11 17.85 23.31
C GLU A 46 -1.15 18.84 22.75
N VAL A 47 -1.02 19.21 21.48
CA VAL A 47 -1.99 20.10 20.81
C VAL A 47 -3.39 19.50 20.84
N ARG A 48 -3.53 18.20 20.57
CA ARG A 48 -4.83 17.52 20.64
C ARG A 48 -5.42 17.56 22.05
N ALA A 49 -4.62 17.29 23.07
CA ALA A 49 -5.07 17.31 24.46
C ALA A 49 -5.53 18.72 24.89
N GLN A 50 -4.77 19.75 24.52
CA GLN A 50 -5.13 21.15 24.78
C GLN A 50 -6.41 21.56 24.03
N ALA A 51 -6.54 21.19 22.75
CA ALA A 51 -7.73 21.45 21.96
C ALA A 51 -8.99 20.75 22.53
N LEU A 52 -8.87 19.49 22.96
CA LEU A 52 -9.96 18.76 23.60
C LEU A 52 -10.36 19.40 24.94
N LEU A 53 -9.39 19.86 25.74
CA LEU A 53 -9.67 20.55 26.99
C LEU A 53 -10.41 21.87 26.74
N GLY A 54 -9.96 22.67 25.78
CA GLY A 54 -10.63 23.91 25.37
C GLY A 54 -12.06 23.63 24.87
N TYR A 55 -12.25 22.60 24.05
CA TYR A 55 -13.57 22.18 23.58
C TYR A 55 -14.52 21.83 24.73
N LEU A 56 -14.05 21.05 25.71
CA LEU A 56 -14.86 20.69 26.89
C LEU A 56 -15.19 21.91 27.76
N GLN A 57 -14.26 22.86 27.90
CA GLN A 57 -14.48 24.08 28.65
C GLN A 57 -15.54 24.97 27.98
N ASP A 58 -15.44 25.20 26.68
CA ASP A 58 -16.44 25.98 25.92
C ASP A 58 -17.81 25.27 25.88
N LEU A 59 -17.82 23.94 25.81
CA LEU A 59 -19.05 23.16 25.91
C LEU A 59 -19.71 23.29 27.29
N ALA A 60 -18.92 23.23 28.37
CA ALA A 60 -19.43 23.41 29.72
C ALA A 60 -20.03 24.81 29.91
N LEU A 61 -19.39 25.86 29.37
CA LEU A 61 -19.94 27.22 29.37
C LEU A 61 -21.28 27.31 28.64
N LEU A 62 -21.41 26.66 27.49
CA LEU A 62 -22.67 26.60 26.74
C LEU A 62 -23.78 25.86 27.51
N VAL A 63 -23.44 24.76 28.20
CA VAL A 63 -24.38 24.03 29.05
C VAL A 63 -24.81 24.88 30.24
N CYS A 64 -23.89 25.62 30.87
CA CYS A 64 -24.21 26.55 31.96
C CYS A 64 -25.14 27.68 31.49
N ALA A 65 -24.88 28.30 30.34
CA ALA A 65 -25.73 29.35 29.77
C ALA A 65 -27.15 28.82 29.50
N LYS A 66 -27.26 27.62 28.90
CA LYS A 66 -28.55 26.95 28.70
C LYS A 66 -29.28 26.63 30.00
N ALA A 67 -28.57 26.16 31.02
CA ALA A 67 -29.16 25.85 32.32
C ALA A 67 -29.70 27.10 33.04
N ARG A 68 -29.12 28.28 32.77
CA ARG A 68 -29.60 29.59 33.25
C ARG A 68 -30.76 30.16 32.45
N GLY A 69 -31.14 29.52 31.34
CA GLY A 69 -32.18 30.03 30.42
C GLY A 69 -31.69 31.17 29.52
N GLU A 70 -30.38 31.38 29.42
CA GLU A 70 -29.80 32.37 28.52
C GLU A 70 -29.94 31.93 27.06
N SER A 71 -30.10 32.89 26.15
CA SER A 71 -30.14 32.56 24.72
C SER A 71 -28.76 32.09 24.26
N LEU A 72 -28.74 31.13 23.33
CA LEU A 72 -27.51 30.63 22.69
C LEU A 72 -26.69 31.73 21.99
N GLY A 73 -27.31 32.89 21.71
CA GLY A 73 -26.63 34.06 21.15
C GLY A 73 -25.81 34.85 22.18
N SER A 74 -26.20 34.84 23.46
CA SER A 74 -25.46 35.53 24.53
C SER A 74 -24.07 34.93 24.78
N ALA A 75 -23.93 33.62 24.55
CA ALA A 75 -22.67 32.88 24.60
C ALA A 75 -21.93 32.84 23.25
N GLY A 76 -22.15 33.85 22.38
CA GLY A 76 -21.66 33.88 21.00
C GLY A 76 -20.17 33.55 20.85
N ALA A 77 -19.32 34.12 21.70
CA ALA A 77 -17.87 33.89 21.67
C ALA A 77 -17.49 32.44 22.03
N ALA A 78 -18.17 31.80 22.99
CA ALA A 78 -17.91 30.40 23.34
C ALA A 78 -18.36 29.44 22.23
N ARG A 79 -19.48 29.75 21.57
CA ARG A 79 -19.96 29.00 20.41
C ARG A 79 -19.00 29.06 19.23
N GLU A 80 -18.47 30.24 18.93
CA GLU A 80 -17.52 30.43 17.82
C GLU A 80 -16.22 29.67 18.07
N ARG A 81 -15.64 29.78 19.27
CA ARG A 81 -14.46 29.01 19.67
C ARG A 81 -14.70 27.49 19.63
N LEU A 82 -15.89 27.03 20.02
CA LEU A 82 -16.26 25.62 19.95
C LEU A 82 -16.27 25.11 18.50
N LEU A 83 -16.82 25.90 17.57
CA LEU A 83 -16.84 25.56 16.14
C LEU A 83 -15.43 25.56 15.56
N GLU A 84 -14.62 26.57 15.88
CA GLU A 84 -13.22 26.64 15.47
C GLU A 84 -12.43 25.42 15.95
N THR A 85 -12.53 25.11 17.25
CA THR A 85 -11.84 23.97 17.86
C THR A 85 -12.31 22.65 17.25
N ARG A 86 -13.60 22.53 16.90
CA ARG A 86 -14.12 21.35 16.19
C ARG A 86 -13.48 21.19 14.81
N VAL A 87 -13.38 22.27 14.04
CA VAL A 87 -12.72 22.23 12.73
C VAL A 87 -11.25 21.86 12.88
N VAL A 88 -10.55 22.40 13.87
CA VAL A 88 -9.16 22.03 14.18
C VAL A 88 -9.05 20.53 14.47
N LEU A 89 -9.90 19.98 15.34
CA LEU A 89 -9.90 18.55 15.66
C LEU A 89 -10.20 17.67 14.44
N GLU A 90 -11.07 18.11 13.53
CA GLU A 90 -11.34 17.40 12.27
C GLU A 90 -10.11 17.40 11.34
N LYS A 91 -9.38 18.52 11.26
CA LYS A 91 -8.14 18.63 10.48
C LYS A 91 -6.95 17.89 11.10
N LEU A 92 -6.97 17.62 12.41
CA LEU A 92 -5.95 16.82 13.09
C LEU A 92 -6.07 15.30 12.80
N ARG A 93 -7.27 14.79 12.46
CA ARG A 93 -7.52 13.36 12.21
C ARG A 93 -6.54 12.69 11.22
N PRO A 94 -6.25 13.23 10.02
CA PRO A 94 -5.30 12.60 9.10
C PRO A 94 -3.87 12.54 9.66
N LEU A 95 -3.46 13.53 10.47
CA LEU A 95 -2.15 13.52 11.14
C LEU A 95 -2.09 12.44 12.22
N GLU A 96 -3.17 12.27 12.98
CA GLU A 96 -3.30 11.20 13.98
C GLU A 96 -3.22 9.82 13.35
N GLN A 97 -3.86 9.61 12.20
CA GLN A 97 -3.78 8.35 11.46
C GLN A 97 -2.35 8.01 11.05
N ARG A 98 -1.58 9.00 10.57
CA ARG A 98 -0.16 8.82 10.23
C ARG A 98 0.69 8.54 11.46
N LEU A 99 0.40 9.19 12.58
CA LEU A 99 1.14 9.03 13.83
C LEU A 99 0.80 7.72 14.55
N LYS A 100 -0.41 7.17 14.37
CA LYS A 100 -0.90 5.97 15.06
C LYS A 100 0.09 4.82 14.98
N TYR A 101 0.60 4.52 13.78
CA TYR A 101 1.58 3.46 13.60
C TYR A 101 2.87 3.71 14.39
N HIS A 102 3.34 4.96 14.44
CA HIS A 102 4.55 5.30 15.18
C HIS A 102 4.35 5.14 16.70
N LEU A 103 3.20 5.55 17.22
CA LEU A 103 2.83 5.35 18.63
C LEU A 103 2.71 3.87 18.97
N GLU A 104 2.02 3.08 18.14
CA GLU A 104 1.90 1.64 18.32
C GLU A 104 3.26 0.95 18.30
N LYS A 105 4.17 1.38 17.41
CA LYS A 105 5.56 0.90 17.37
C LYS A 105 6.31 1.22 18.66
N LEU A 106 6.22 2.46 19.16
CA LEU A 106 6.88 2.87 20.41
C LEU A 106 6.30 2.14 21.62
N LEU A 107 4.98 1.99 21.70
CA LEU A 107 4.31 1.23 22.75
C LEU A 107 4.72 -0.24 22.75
N ARG A 108 4.80 -0.86 21.56
CA ARG A 108 5.25 -2.25 21.43
C ARG A 108 6.72 -2.41 21.82
N ALA A 109 7.58 -1.46 21.45
CA ALA A 109 8.98 -1.46 21.88
C ALA A 109 9.14 -1.28 23.39
N ALA A 110 8.32 -0.42 24.01
CA ALA A 110 8.31 -0.23 25.46
C ALA A 110 7.81 -1.48 26.20
N ALA A 111 6.72 -2.11 25.71
CA ALA A 111 6.19 -3.33 26.29
C ALA A 111 7.13 -4.54 26.13
N SER A 112 7.92 -4.58 25.06
CA SER A 112 8.90 -5.65 24.77
C SER A 112 10.28 -5.41 25.41
N GLY A 113 10.47 -4.36 26.21
CA GLY A 113 11.72 -4.10 26.94
C GLY A 113 12.89 -3.58 26.09
N GLY A 114 12.62 -2.99 24.92
CA GLY A 114 13.65 -2.51 23.99
C GLY A 114 13.32 -2.86 22.55
N ARG A 115 14.15 -2.38 21.60
CA ARG A 115 14.02 -2.64 20.14
C ARG A 115 14.22 -4.13 19.84
N GLY A 116 13.25 -4.96 20.21
CA GLY A 116 13.28 -6.40 19.98
C GLY A 116 13.09 -6.71 18.50
N ALA A 117 14.03 -7.49 17.96
CA ALA A 117 14.04 -8.49 16.87
C ALA A 117 13.11 -8.40 15.63
N GLU A 118 12.06 -7.59 15.66
CA GLU A 118 10.97 -7.50 14.68
C GLU A 118 10.90 -6.08 14.08
N ASP A 119 12.03 -5.38 13.96
CA ASP A 119 12.09 -4.12 13.20
C ASP A 119 12.63 -4.41 11.79
N PRO A 120 11.78 -4.48 10.75
CA PRO A 120 12.25 -4.67 9.38
C PRO A 120 13.13 -3.53 8.85
N LEU A 121 13.26 -2.41 9.59
CA LEU A 121 14.22 -1.34 9.32
C LEU A 121 15.52 -1.43 10.15
N SER A 122 15.64 -2.43 11.04
CA SER A 122 16.89 -2.73 11.76
C SER A 122 17.94 -3.39 10.87
N PHE A 123 17.55 -3.88 9.68
CA PHE A 123 18.47 -4.34 8.63
C PHE A 123 19.20 -3.17 7.94
N ARG A 124 19.68 -2.19 8.71
CA ARG A 124 20.64 -1.23 8.17
C ARG A 124 21.96 -1.98 7.94
N PRO A 125 22.59 -1.83 6.77
CA PRO A 125 23.93 -2.34 6.56
C PRO A 125 24.85 -1.79 7.65
N ALA A 126 25.56 -2.68 8.36
CA ALA A 126 26.60 -2.32 9.30
C ALA A 126 27.96 -2.43 8.57
N PRO A 127 28.44 -1.36 7.91
CA PRO A 127 29.68 -1.42 7.11
C PRO A 127 30.93 -1.68 7.97
N SER A 128 30.85 -1.48 9.29
CA SER A 128 31.90 -1.87 10.24
C SER A 128 32.17 -3.38 10.25
N ASN A 129 31.19 -4.21 9.89
CA ASN A 129 31.37 -5.67 9.81
C ASN A 129 32.06 -6.12 8.50
N MET A 130 32.36 -5.20 7.58
CA MET A 130 33.11 -5.46 6.36
C MET A 130 34.59 -5.07 6.47
N ALA A 131 34.98 -4.36 7.54
CA ALA A 131 36.39 -4.08 7.80
C ALA A 131 37.05 -5.40 8.20
N ALA A 132 38.00 -5.87 7.39
CA ALA A 132 38.87 -6.97 7.76
C ALA A 132 39.66 -6.52 8.99
N GLN A 133 39.29 -7.05 10.15
CA GLN A 133 40.11 -6.95 11.33
C GLN A 133 41.33 -7.80 11.03
N GLU A 134 42.50 -7.15 10.94
CA GLU A 134 43.79 -7.82 10.80
C GLU A 134 43.92 -8.85 11.92
N GLU A 135 44.35 -10.05 11.55
CA GLU A 135 44.43 -11.24 12.38
C GLU A 135 45.41 -11.01 13.53
N ASP A 136 44.90 -10.81 14.74
CA ASP A 136 45.62 -11.22 15.96
C ASP A 136 44.97 -12.53 16.43
N GLU A 137 45.68 -13.63 16.15
CA GLU A 137 45.41 -14.96 16.68
C GLU A 137 45.65 -14.95 18.19
N ASP A 138 44.59 -15.12 18.98
CA ASP A 138 44.70 -15.67 20.32
C ASP A 138 43.71 -16.85 20.42
N ASP A 139 44.28 -18.04 20.48
CA ASP A 139 43.63 -19.30 20.84
C ASP A 139 43.01 -19.17 22.24
N ASP A 140 41.69 -19.37 22.36
CA ASP A 140 41.12 -19.84 23.63
C ASP A 140 40.00 -20.87 23.39
N ASP A 141 40.30 -22.07 23.87
CA ASP A 141 39.50 -23.29 23.79
C ASP A 141 38.33 -23.20 24.80
N GLY A 142 37.14 -22.84 24.31
CA GLY A 142 35.95 -22.67 25.14
C GLY A 142 34.72 -23.41 24.62
N LYS A 143 34.57 -24.68 25.02
CA LYS A 143 33.33 -25.48 24.92
C LYS A 143 32.10 -24.68 25.33
N GLY A 144 31.06 -24.67 24.48
CA GLY A 144 29.74 -24.17 24.90
C GLY A 144 28.71 -24.17 23.78
N GLY A 145 27.94 -25.26 23.66
CA GLY A 145 26.73 -25.29 22.85
C GLY A 145 25.71 -24.26 23.34
N GLY A 146 25.21 -23.45 22.42
CA GLY A 146 24.16 -22.47 22.70
C GLY A 146 23.84 -21.68 21.44
N ALA A 147 22.75 -22.06 20.78
CA ALA A 147 22.13 -21.26 19.73
C ALA A 147 21.72 -19.90 20.32
N LYS A 148 22.60 -18.89 20.20
CA LYS A 148 22.28 -17.51 20.57
C LYS A 148 21.65 -16.80 19.37
N ALA A 149 20.51 -16.17 19.64
CA ALA A 149 19.65 -15.42 18.74
C ALA A 149 20.43 -14.45 17.82
N PRO A 150 19.95 -14.20 16.58
CA PRO A 150 20.56 -13.22 15.69
C PRO A 150 20.28 -11.83 16.23
N GLY A 151 21.29 -11.16 16.78
CA GLY A 151 21.14 -9.81 17.32
C GLY A 151 22.23 -9.36 18.29
N LEU A 152 23.11 -10.23 18.76
CA LEU A 152 24.29 -9.80 19.50
C LEU A 152 25.45 -9.56 18.53
N GLY A 153 25.91 -8.31 18.51
CA GLY A 153 27.12 -7.85 17.82
C GLY A 153 28.38 -8.49 18.39
N GLY A 154 28.58 -9.77 18.13
CA GLY A 154 29.90 -10.39 18.06
C GLY A 154 30.35 -10.35 16.61
N GLY A 155 31.60 -9.92 16.37
CA GLY A 155 32.22 -9.76 15.05
C GLY A 155 32.37 -11.04 14.25
N ARG A 156 31.25 -11.72 13.95
CA ARG A 156 31.22 -12.87 13.07
C ARG A 156 30.97 -12.38 11.64
N ARG A 157 31.83 -12.83 10.72
CA ARG A 157 31.67 -12.63 9.27
C ARG A 157 30.23 -12.90 8.85
N TYR A 158 29.65 -11.97 8.10
CA TYR A 158 28.32 -12.14 7.54
C TYR A 158 28.31 -13.37 6.61
N VAL A 159 27.43 -14.33 6.92
CA VAL A 159 27.16 -15.50 6.06
C VAL A 159 25.81 -15.27 5.37
N PRO A 160 25.77 -15.10 4.03
CA PRO A 160 24.51 -14.95 3.31
C PRO A 160 23.59 -16.15 3.56
N PRO A 161 22.29 -15.91 3.87
CA PRO A 161 21.35 -17.00 4.09
C PRO A 161 21.20 -17.84 2.82
N ARG A 162 21.22 -19.17 2.98
CA ARG A 162 20.99 -20.10 1.87
C ARG A 162 19.52 -20.01 1.44
N LEU A 163 19.27 -19.35 0.32
CA LEU A 163 17.95 -19.27 -0.29
C LEU A 163 17.58 -20.64 -0.88
N VAL A 164 16.72 -21.38 -0.19
CA VAL A 164 16.04 -22.55 -0.75
C VAL A 164 14.80 -22.03 -1.49
N PRO A 165 14.64 -22.26 -2.80
CA PRO A 165 13.46 -21.84 -3.53
C PRO A 165 12.22 -22.53 -2.96
N THR A 166 11.49 -21.81 -2.10
CA THR A 166 10.18 -22.25 -1.63
C THR A 166 9.19 -21.61 -2.57
N ALA A 167 8.62 -22.41 -3.48
CA ALA A 167 7.54 -21.93 -4.33
C ALA A 167 6.40 -21.45 -3.41
N PRO A 168 5.93 -20.19 -3.53
CA PRO A 168 4.72 -19.81 -2.83
C PRO A 168 3.60 -20.75 -3.30
N ALA A 169 2.67 -21.09 -2.40
CA ALA A 169 1.42 -21.74 -2.77
C ALA A 169 0.62 -20.76 -3.65
N LEU A 170 0.99 -20.70 -4.92
CA LEU A 170 0.33 -19.90 -5.93
C LEU A 170 -1.00 -20.59 -6.23
N PRO A 171 -2.10 -19.84 -6.38
CA PRO A 171 -3.27 -20.35 -7.06
C PRO A 171 -2.84 -20.90 -8.43
N GLU A 172 -3.45 -22.00 -8.85
CA GLU A 172 -3.19 -22.72 -10.10
C GLU A 172 -2.75 -21.76 -11.22
N PRO A 173 -1.62 -22.04 -11.90
CA PRO A 173 -1.08 -21.11 -12.89
C PRO A 173 -2.13 -20.84 -13.96
N GLU A 174 -2.69 -19.63 -13.94
CA GLU A 174 -3.62 -19.20 -14.97
C GLU A 174 -3.00 -19.47 -16.34
N SER A 175 -3.80 -20.05 -17.24
CA SER A 175 -3.26 -20.44 -18.52
C SER A 175 -2.67 -19.20 -19.21
N ARG A 176 -1.55 -19.35 -19.91
CA ARG A 176 -0.93 -18.24 -20.65
C ARG A 176 -1.93 -17.56 -21.62
N SER A 177 -2.99 -18.28 -22.02
CA SER A 177 -4.14 -17.76 -22.75
C SER A 177 -4.99 -16.80 -21.94
N ASP A 178 -5.31 -17.12 -20.69
CA ASP A 178 -6.16 -16.30 -19.82
C ASP A 178 -5.47 -15.00 -19.46
N LEU A 179 -4.17 -15.07 -19.16
CA LEU A 179 -3.34 -13.89 -18.93
C LEU A 179 -3.31 -12.96 -20.16
N ARG A 180 -3.26 -13.54 -21.37
CA ARG A 180 -3.32 -12.79 -22.63
C ARG A 180 -4.71 -12.19 -22.86
N ALA A 181 -5.77 -12.93 -22.53
CA ALA A 181 -7.16 -12.46 -22.64
C ALA A 181 -7.42 -11.29 -21.68
N ARG A 182 -6.99 -11.40 -20.42
CA ARG A 182 -7.05 -10.33 -19.41
C ARG A 182 -6.27 -9.10 -19.82
N ARG A 183 -5.03 -9.28 -20.30
CA ARG A 183 -4.21 -8.16 -20.80
C ARG A 183 -4.86 -7.46 -21.99
N ARG A 184 -5.56 -8.21 -22.86
CA ARG A 184 -6.32 -7.65 -23.98
C ARG A 184 -7.57 -6.91 -23.51
N ALA A 185 -8.30 -7.46 -22.54
CA ALA A 185 -9.46 -6.82 -21.93
C ALA A 185 -9.09 -5.48 -21.30
N LEU A 186 -8.03 -5.45 -20.48
CA LEU A 186 -7.48 -4.23 -19.87
C LEU A 186 -7.00 -3.19 -20.89
N SER A 187 -6.68 -3.63 -22.12
CA SER A 187 -6.27 -2.73 -23.20
C SER A 187 -7.40 -2.32 -24.14
N SER A 188 -8.63 -2.76 -23.91
CA SER A 188 -9.79 -2.32 -24.70
C SER A 188 -10.01 -0.82 -24.57
N ALA A 189 -10.53 -0.20 -25.64
CA ALA A 189 -10.75 1.24 -25.69
C ALA A 189 -11.68 1.73 -24.58
N VAL A 190 -12.75 0.96 -24.28
CA VAL A 190 -13.75 1.28 -23.24
C VAL A 190 -13.15 1.25 -21.84
N ILE A 191 -12.34 0.25 -21.50
CA ILE A 191 -11.69 0.19 -20.17
C ILE A 191 -10.67 1.32 -20.03
N ARG A 192 -9.97 1.68 -21.12
CA ARG A 192 -9.03 2.80 -21.11
C ARG A 192 -9.74 4.14 -20.89
N GLU A 193 -10.88 4.37 -21.55
CA GLU A 193 -11.69 5.58 -21.37
C GLU A 193 -12.23 5.69 -19.94
N LEU A 194 -12.75 4.59 -19.38
CA LEU A 194 -13.16 4.56 -17.96
C LEU A 194 -12.00 4.84 -17.01
N GLN A 195 -10.80 4.32 -17.29
CA GLN A 195 -9.60 4.62 -16.49
C GLN A 195 -9.15 6.08 -16.61
N GLU A 196 -9.35 6.71 -17.77
CA GLU A 196 -9.08 8.13 -17.99
C GLU A 196 -10.11 9.02 -17.26
N GLU A 197 -11.39 8.63 -17.21
CA GLU A 197 -12.44 9.37 -16.49
C GLU A 197 -12.34 9.25 -14.96
N LEU A 198 -12.02 8.06 -14.46
CA LEU A 198 -11.87 7.79 -13.02
C LEU A 198 -10.48 8.18 -12.48
N GLY A 199 -9.50 8.39 -13.36
CA GLY A 199 -8.13 8.73 -13.00
C GLY A 199 -7.94 10.24 -12.83
N GLU A 200 -7.36 10.65 -11.70
CA GLU A 200 -6.99 12.07 -11.45
C GLU A 200 -5.69 12.50 -12.18
N GLY A 201 -5.10 11.61 -12.99
CA GLY A 201 -3.83 11.87 -13.67
C GLY A 201 -3.99 12.78 -14.91
N PRO A 202 -2.97 13.61 -15.24
CA PRO A 202 -3.03 14.45 -16.43
C PRO A 202 -3.05 13.59 -17.71
N ARG A 203 -3.92 13.95 -18.66
CA ARG A 203 -4.05 13.29 -19.96
C ARG A 203 -2.86 13.62 -20.86
N GLN A 204 -2.22 12.60 -21.42
CA GLN A 204 -1.17 12.80 -22.42
C GLN A 204 -1.79 12.95 -23.81
N GLU A 205 -1.88 14.18 -24.29
CA GLU A 205 -2.23 14.47 -25.68
C GLU A 205 -0.98 14.42 -26.56
N GLY A 206 -1.06 13.73 -27.70
CA GLY A 206 0.00 13.68 -28.68
C GLY A 206 -0.18 14.77 -29.75
N GLU A 207 0.92 15.20 -30.37
CA GLU A 207 0.95 16.26 -31.40
C GLU A 207 0.34 15.84 -32.76
N GLY A 208 -0.23 14.64 -32.87
CA GLY A 208 -0.75 14.07 -34.11
C GLY A 208 -2.25 13.77 -34.07
N PRO A 209 -2.89 13.58 -35.23
CA PRO A 209 -4.32 13.21 -35.31
C PRO A 209 -4.65 11.86 -34.64
N PHE A 210 -3.63 11.05 -34.36
CA PHE A 210 -3.77 9.73 -33.77
C PHE A 210 -2.69 9.49 -32.70
N PRO A 211 -3.00 8.73 -31.65
CA PRO A 211 -2.02 8.35 -30.64
C PRO A 211 -0.91 7.49 -31.25
N THR A 212 0.33 7.70 -30.84
CA THR A 212 1.48 6.87 -31.26
C THR A 212 1.24 5.41 -30.88
N SER A 213 1.53 4.49 -31.81
CA SER A 213 1.30 3.06 -31.56
C SER A 213 2.15 2.56 -30.38
N ARG A 214 1.62 1.62 -29.60
CA ARG A 214 2.39 0.93 -28.55
C ARG A 214 3.69 0.32 -29.09
N GLU A 215 3.67 -0.14 -30.33
CA GLU A 215 4.84 -0.71 -31.01
C GLU A 215 5.90 0.35 -31.32
N GLU A 216 5.48 1.56 -31.70
CA GLU A 216 6.38 2.69 -31.98
C GLU A 216 6.99 3.24 -30.69
N ILE A 217 6.20 3.35 -29.62
CA ILE A 217 6.70 3.73 -28.29
C ILE A 217 7.73 2.71 -27.80
N HIS A 218 7.44 1.41 -27.95
CA HIS A 218 8.35 0.35 -27.52
C HIS A 218 9.63 0.33 -28.37
N ARG A 219 9.51 0.55 -29.68
CA ARG A 219 10.67 0.69 -30.57
C ARG A 219 11.52 1.88 -30.16
N ARG A 220 10.91 3.05 -29.91
CA ARG A 220 11.62 4.24 -29.45
C ARG A 220 12.36 4.00 -28.14
N ARG A 221 11.70 3.42 -27.14
CA ARG A 221 12.33 3.06 -25.85
C ARG A 221 13.52 2.12 -26.03
N PHE A 222 13.41 1.15 -26.93
CA PHE A 222 14.52 0.26 -27.24
C PHE A 222 15.69 1.01 -27.90
N GLU A 223 15.40 1.83 -28.92
CA GLU A 223 16.42 2.62 -29.62
C GLU A 223 17.12 3.62 -28.68
N GLU A 224 16.40 4.23 -27.73
CA GLU A 224 16.95 5.14 -26.71
C GLU A 224 17.78 4.40 -25.65
N SER A 225 17.33 3.24 -25.19
CA SER A 225 18.06 2.45 -24.17
C SER A 225 19.32 1.77 -24.71
N MET A 226 19.28 1.31 -25.96
CA MET A 226 20.41 0.65 -26.62
C MET A 226 21.22 1.61 -27.50
N LEU A 227 20.80 2.88 -27.60
CA LEU A 227 21.40 3.93 -28.42
C LEU A 227 21.64 3.50 -29.89
N GLN A 228 20.80 2.61 -30.41
CA GLN A 228 20.95 2.01 -31.72
C GLN A 228 19.64 2.08 -32.50
N ARG A 229 19.68 2.66 -33.71
CA ARG A 229 18.51 2.72 -34.59
C ARG A 229 18.21 1.34 -35.19
N LEU A 230 16.95 0.91 -35.10
CA LEU A 230 16.50 -0.31 -35.77
C LEU A 230 16.15 0.01 -37.24
N GLY A 231 16.43 -0.93 -38.14
CA GLY A 231 16.06 -0.81 -39.55
C GLY A 231 14.54 -0.84 -39.74
N ALA A 232 14.01 0.01 -40.62
CA ALA A 232 12.59 -0.05 -40.98
C ALA A 232 12.29 -1.34 -41.79
N PRO A 233 11.23 -2.10 -41.45
CA PRO A 233 10.83 -3.25 -42.24
C PRO A 233 10.35 -2.80 -43.62
N ARG A 234 10.75 -3.52 -44.69
CA ARG A 234 10.33 -3.24 -46.08
C ARG A 234 8.82 -3.24 -46.30
N ARG A 235 8.06 -3.93 -45.43
CA ARG A 235 6.60 -3.91 -45.41
C ARG A 235 6.15 -3.60 -43.98
N PRO A 236 5.52 -2.44 -43.73
CA PRO A 236 5.00 -2.14 -42.41
C PRO A 236 3.85 -3.09 -42.08
N ARG A 237 3.80 -3.57 -40.83
CA ARG A 237 2.72 -4.45 -40.35
C ARG A 237 1.37 -3.73 -40.26
N ARG A 238 1.39 -2.40 -40.08
CA ARG A 238 0.22 -1.53 -40.13
C ARG A 238 0.45 -0.38 -41.11
N PRO A 239 -0.52 -0.03 -41.96
CA PRO A 239 -0.43 1.17 -42.78
C PRO A 239 -0.38 2.40 -41.86
N ARG A 240 0.52 3.35 -42.16
CA ARG A 240 0.60 4.62 -41.42
C ARG A 240 -0.75 5.33 -41.51
N GLY A 241 -1.30 5.73 -40.36
CA GLY A 241 -2.60 6.40 -40.27
C GLY A 241 -3.82 5.48 -40.13
N ALA A 242 -3.64 4.16 -40.02
CA ALA A 242 -4.72 3.30 -39.57
C ALA A 242 -5.03 3.60 -38.09
N GLY A 243 -6.26 4.00 -37.80
CA GLY A 243 -6.78 4.17 -36.45
C GLY A 243 -6.77 2.86 -35.64
N PRO A 244 -7.29 2.87 -34.41
CA PRO A 244 -7.47 1.62 -33.64
C PRO A 244 -8.23 0.60 -34.49
N ASP A 245 -7.79 -0.66 -34.48
CA ASP A 245 -8.45 -1.71 -35.27
C ASP A 245 -9.92 -1.79 -34.79
N LEU A 246 -10.87 -2.03 -35.70
CA LEU A 246 -12.28 -2.25 -35.32
C LEU A 246 -12.41 -3.33 -34.24
N ASP A 247 -11.50 -4.30 -34.23
CA ASP A 247 -11.38 -5.34 -33.21
C ASP A 247 -11.03 -4.77 -31.82
N ASP A 248 -10.26 -3.69 -31.71
CA ASP A 248 -9.93 -3.04 -30.43
C ASP A 248 -11.13 -2.27 -29.84
N VAL A 249 -12.04 -1.82 -30.70
CA VAL A 249 -13.27 -1.08 -30.33
C VAL A 249 -14.44 -2.04 -30.05
N THR A 250 -14.54 -3.16 -30.77
CA THR A 250 -15.70 -4.06 -30.73
C THR A 250 -15.50 -5.33 -29.89
N ASN A 251 -14.31 -5.56 -29.33
CA ASN A 251 -14.02 -6.75 -28.53
C ASN A 251 -14.53 -6.65 -27.08
N PHE A 252 -15.86 -6.64 -26.92
CA PHE A 252 -16.56 -6.76 -25.64
C PHE A 252 -16.52 -8.18 -25.05
N GLY A 253 -16.19 -9.19 -25.87
CA GLY A 253 -16.12 -10.60 -25.46
C GLY A 253 -14.94 -10.93 -24.53
N ALA A 254 -14.00 -10.00 -24.31
CA ALA A 254 -12.86 -10.18 -23.41
C ALA A 254 -13.15 -9.75 -21.95
N PHE A 255 -14.28 -9.07 -21.69
CA PHE A 255 -14.68 -8.60 -20.35
C PHE A 255 -14.89 -9.71 -19.31
N PRO A 256 -15.46 -10.89 -19.65
CA PRO A 256 -15.62 -11.99 -18.69
C PRO A 256 -14.30 -12.52 -18.12
N ALA A 257 -13.20 -12.40 -18.87
CA ALA A 257 -11.87 -12.79 -18.40
C ALA A 257 -11.34 -11.83 -17.31
N LEU A 258 -11.79 -10.57 -17.32
CA LEU A 258 -11.39 -9.52 -16.37
C LEU A 258 -12.12 -9.64 -15.03
N LEU A 259 -13.43 -9.93 -15.05
CA LEU A 259 -14.24 -10.11 -13.85
C LEU A 259 -14.05 -11.45 -13.16
N GLY A 260 -13.20 -12.34 -13.70
CA GLY A 260 -12.91 -13.62 -13.08
C GLY A 260 -14.18 -14.42 -12.80
N ALA A 261 -14.97 -14.70 -13.85
CA ALA A 261 -16.05 -15.71 -13.82
C ALA A 261 -16.90 -15.76 -12.53
N ALA A 262 -17.39 -14.61 -12.06
CA ALA A 262 -18.60 -14.60 -11.23
C ALA A 262 -19.80 -14.76 -12.17
N ASN A 263 -20.27 -15.99 -12.32
CA ASN A 263 -21.47 -16.44 -13.06
C ASN A 263 -21.35 -16.55 -14.59
N GLN A 264 -21.01 -17.75 -15.07
CA GLN A 264 -21.78 -18.38 -16.17
C GLN A 264 -21.83 -19.90 -15.98
N ASP A 265 -23.04 -20.38 -15.70
CA ASP A 265 -23.48 -21.73 -16.04
C ASP A 265 -23.36 -21.96 -17.56
N SER A 266 -22.91 -23.16 -17.92
CA SER A 266 -23.15 -23.84 -19.20
C SER A 266 -22.96 -23.04 -20.51
N SER A 267 -21.76 -23.06 -21.08
CA SER A 267 -21.63 -23.35 -22.52
C SER A 267 -20.25 -23.93 -22.82
N GLU A 268 -20.23 -25.09 -23.47
CA GLU A 268 -19.00 -25.78 -23.88
C GLU A 268 -18.12 -24.87 -24.74
N PRO A 269 -16.78 -24.94 -24.60
CA PRO A 269 -15.89 -24.16 -25.45
C PRO A 269 -16.01 -24.65 -26.92
N PRO A 270 -15.98 -23.74 -27.92
CA PRO A 270 -16.06 -24.14 -29.32
C PRO A 270 -14.86 -25.02 -29.68
N GLN A 271 -15.13 -26.29 -29.99
CA GLN A 271 -14.12 -27.24 -30.42
C GLN A 271 -13.42 -26.71 -31.68
N LYS A 272 -12.12 -26.43 -31.57
CA LYS A 272 -11.27 -26.10 -32.72
C LYS A 272 -11.24 -27.30 -33.66
N LYS A 273 -11.97 -27.21 -34.79
CA LYS A 273 -11.83 -28.15 -35.92
C LYS A 273 -10.37 -28.17 -36.35
N ARG A 274 -9.66 -29.25 -36.02
CA ARG A 274 -8.30 -29.52 -36.49
C ARG A 274 -8.33 -29.51 -38.02
N LYS A 275 -7.65 -28.56 -38.66
CA LYS A 275 -7.41 -28.59 -40.11
C LYS A 275 -6.68 -29.89 -40.43
N LYS A 276 -7.31 -30.79 -41.20
CA LYS A 276 -6.66 -31.99 -41.72
C LYS A 276 -5.43 -31.56 -42.53
N ALA A 277 -4.25 -32.03 -42.12
CA ALA A 277 -3.03 -31.85 -42.88
C ALA A 277 -3.19 -32.53 -44.25
N LYS A 278 -2.98 -31.76 -45.33
CA LYS A 278 -2.99 -32.26 -46.70
C LYS A 278 -1.71 -33.09 -46.88
N MET A 279 -1.82 -34.42 -46.85
CA MET A 279 -0.71 -35.34 -47.15
C MET A 279 -0.17 -35.05 -48.55
N GLY A 280 1.12 -34.73 -48.62
CA GLY A 280 1.85 -34.55 -49.87
C GLY A 280 1.97 -35.87 -50.64
N LYS A 281 1.65 -35.84 -51.92
CA LYS A 281 1.83 -36.94 -52.88
C LYS A 281 3.33 -37.29 -52.98
N LYS A 282 3.73 -38.48 -52.52
CA LYS A 282 5.09 -39.00 -52.68
C LYS A 282 5.26 -39.47 -54.13
N LYS A 283 6.11 -38.75 -54.90
CA LYS A 283 6.53 -39.12 -56.26
C LYS A 283 7.44 -40.35 -56.15
N GLY A 284 7.05 -41.47 -56.77
CA GLY A 284 7.84 -42.70 -56.81
C GLY A 284 9.13 -42.52 -57.61
N ARG A 285 10.24 -42.96 -57.03
CA ARG A 285 11.56 -43.05 -57.66
C ARG A 285 11.72 -44.53 -58.04
N LYS A 286 11.67 -44.85 -59.34
CA LYS A 286 11.95 -46.19 -59.88
C LYS A 286 13.42 -46.51 -59.60
N GLY A 287 13.67 -47.62 -58.91
CA GLY A 287 14.98 -48.28 -58.91
C GLY A 287 15.02 -49.28 -60.05
N GLU A 288 16.04 -49.19 -60.89
CA GLU A 288 16.41 -50.23 -61.84
C GLU A 288 17.03 -51.40 -61.07
N SER A 289 16.45 -52.58 -61.27
CA SER A 289 17.03 -53.86 -60.87
C SER A 289 17.97 -54.33 -61.99
N SER A 290 19.27 -54.32 -61.73
CA SER A 290 20.24 -55.12 -62.48
C SER A 290 20.29 -56.53 -61.89
N SER A 291 19.87 -57.52 -62.66
CA SER A 291 20.14 -58.94 -62.42
C SER A 291 20.58 -59.58 -63.73
N ASN A 292 21.81 -60.11 -63.69
CA ASN A 292 22.54 -60.93 -64.68
C ASN A 292 22.93 -60.29 -66.01
#